data_AF-A0A2R6LJT2-F1
#
_entry.id   AF-A0A2R6LJT2-F1
#
_cell.length_a   1.000
_cell.length_b   1.000
_cell.length_c   1.000
_cell.angle_alpha   90.00
_cell.angle_beta   90.00
_cell.angle_gamma   90.00
#
_symmetry.space_group_name_H-M   'P 1'
#
loop_
_entity.id
_entity.type
_entity.pdbx_description
1 polymer ?
#
loop_
_entity_poly.entity_id
_entity_poly.type
_entity_poly.pdbx_seq_one_letter_code
_entity_poly.pdbx_strand_id
1 'polypeptide(L)'
;MTEIADPRPIAAVLVSVAGTLGIIAAHRRPNLREAVTLTVALGKFGIVASMIPGVLAGDVYVWSLGTFVRGLGDGIAFQLQADPLGMLFASLSSLLWILTSLYSIGYMRGLDEHSQTRYFAAFAMSLS
;
A
#
# COMPACT_ATOMS: atom_id res chain seq x y z
N MET A 1 24.78 -5.90 3.36
CA MET A 1 23.48 -5.29 3.02
C MET A 1 23.75 -3.82 2.78
N THR A 2 23.32 -3.28 1.65
CA THR A 2 23.59 -1.89 1.25
C THR A 2 22.30 -1.08 1.39
N GLU A 3 22.33 0.01 2.15
CA GLU A 3 21.16 0.89 2.26
C GLU A 3 21.10 1.87 1.08
N ILE A 4 19.93 1.95 0.44
CA ILE A 4 19.68 2.82 -0.71
C ILE A 4 18.58 3.81 -0.33
N ALA A 5 18.91 5.10 -0.32
CA ALA A 5 17.91 6.15 -0.14
C ALA A 5 16.99 6.20 -1.37
N ASP A 6 15.70 5.88 -1.18
CA ASP A 6 14.76 5.67 -2.28
C ASP A 6 13.33 6.07 -1.87
N PRO A 7 12.54 6.70 -2.75
CA PRO A 7 11.15 7.08 -2.45
C PRO A 7 10.14 5.91 -2.55
N ARG A 8 10.51 4.74 -3.08
CA ARG A 8 9.57 3.62 -3.25
C ARG A 8 8.92 3.13 -1.95
N PRO A 9 9.61 3.04 -0.79
CA PRO A 9 8.98 2.66 0.47
C PRO A 9 7.82 3.60 0.86
N ILE A 10 8.02 4.92 0.78
CA ILE A 10 6.93 5.87 1.07
C ILE A 10 5.87 5.87 -0.03
N ALA A 11 6.24 5.69 -1.29
CA ALA A 11 5.29 5.58 -2.39
C ALA A 11 4.35 4.36 -2.22
N ALA A 12 4.88 3.23 -1.73
CA ALA A 12 4.09 2.02 -1.46
C ALA A 12 3.04 2.24 -0.36
N VAL A 13 3.31 3.11 0.62
CA VAL A 13 2.35 3.55 1.65
C VAL A 13 1.33 4.52 1.04
N LEU A 14 1.81 5.60 0.43
CA LEU A 14 0.99 6.71 -0.04
C LEU A 14 0.04 6.33 -1.18
N VAL A 15 0.40 5.36 -2.03
CA VAL A 15 -0.47 4.91 -3.12
C VAL A 15 -1.79 4.34 -2.58
N SER A 16 -1.75 3.60 -1.48
CA SER A 16 -2.94 3.06 -0.82
C SER A 16 -3.76 4.16 -0.15
N VAL A 17 -3.11 5.13 0.50
CA VAL A 17 -3.79 6.31 1.08
C VAL A 17 -4.51 7.12 0.00
N ALA A 18 -3.84 7.40 -1.13
CA ALA A 18 -4.44 8.09 -2.27
C ALA A 18 -5.60 7.29 -2.85
N GLY A 19 -5.47 5.96 -2.95
CA GLY A 19 -6.53 5.07 -3.39
C GLY A 19 -7.76 5.11 -2.49
N THR A 20 -7.58 5.15 -1.16
CA THR A 20 -8.69 5.34 -0.21
C THR A 20 -9.48 6.60 -0.53
N LEU A 21 -8.80 7.73 -0.73
CA LEU A 21 -9.47 8.99 -1.07
C LEU A 21 -10.20 8.89 -2.41
N GLY A 22 -9.61 8.24 -3.40
CA GLY A 22 -10.24 7.97 -4.70
C GLY A 22 -11.49 7.09 -4.60
N ILE A 23 -11.45 6.04 -3.77
CA ILE A 23 -12.59 5.13 -3.51
C ILE A 23 -13.74 5.91 -2.86
N ILE A 24 -13.45 6.75 -1.86
CA ILE A 24 -14.44 7.59 -1.18
C ILE A 24 -15.03 8.62 -2.16
N ALA A 25 -14.20 9.28 -2.97
CA ALA A 25 -14.68 10.22 -3.98
C ALA A 25 -15.58 9.54 -5.04
N ALA A 26 -15.30 8.28 -5.37
CA ALA A 26 -16.07 7.48 -6.32
C ALA A 26 -17.34 6.83 -5.72
N HIS A 27 -17.78 7.21 -4.50
CA HIS A 27 -18.85 6.50 -3.78
C HIS A 27 -20.17 6.36 -4.55
N ARG A 28 -20.47 7.27 -5.50
CA ARG A 28 -21.71 7.25 -6.31
C ARG A 28 -21.62 6.38 -7.55
N ARG A 29 -20.43 5.90 -7.92
CA ARG A 29 -20.16 5.23 -9.19
C ARG A 29 -19.46 3.89 -8.94
N PRO A 30 -20.21 2.78 -8.77
CA PRO A 30 -19.64 1.48 -8.40
C PRO A 30 -18.51 1.02 -9.32
N ASN A 31 -18.70 1.10 -10.64
CA ASN A 31 -17.66 0.71 -11.61
C ASN A 31 -16.37 1.55 -11.48
N LEU A 32 -16.51 2.86 -11.21
CA LEU A 32 -15.35 3.73 -11.02
C LEU A 32 -14.63 3.40 -9.71
N ARG A 33 -15.37 3.19 -8.63
CA ARG A 33 -14.82 2.80 -7.33
C ARG A 33 -13.97 1.52 -7.47
N GLU A 34 -14.50 0.53 -8.16
CA GLU A 34 -13.82 -0.76 -8.35
C GLU A 34 -12.63 -0.66 -9.28
N ALA A 35 -12.73 0.13 -10.35
CA ALA A 35 -11.59 0.46 -11.20
C ALA A 35 -10.48 1.12 -10.38
N VAL A 36 -10.82 2.12 -9.53
CA VAL A 36 -9.84 2.76 -8.63
C VAL A 36 -9.21 1.74 -7.68
N THR A 37 -9.99 0.88 -7.03
CA THR A 37 -9.46 -0.17 -6.13
C THR A 37 -8.45 -1.06 -6.86
N LEU A 38 -8.80 -1.58 -8.04
CA LEU A 38 -7.92 -2.48 -8.81
C LEU A 38 -6.68 -1.77 -9.35
N THR A 39 -6.83 -0.55 -9.87
CA THR A 39 -5.70 0.26 -10.35
C THR A 39 -4.71 0.56 -9.22
N VAL A 40 -5.20 0.92 -8.03
CA VAL A 40 -4.34 1.19 -6.87
C VAL A 40 -3.67 -0.09 -6.37
N ALA A 41 -4.40 -1.21 -6.32
CA ALA A 41 -3.83 -2.49 -5.91
C ALA A 41 -2.70 -2.95 -6.84
N LEU A 42 -2.91 -2.84 -8.16
CA LEU A 42 -1.87 -3.11 -9.17
C LEU A 42 -0.71 -2.13 -9.05
N GLY A 43 -0.97 -0.84 -8.82
CA GLY A 43 0.06 0.18 -8.60
C GLY A 43 0.93 -0.13 -7.38
N LYS A 44 0.32 -0.47 -6.24
CA LYS A 44 1.02 -0.87 -5.02
C LYS A 44 1.89 -2.10 -5.27
N PHE A 45 1.32 -3.14 -5.88
CA PHE A 45 2.07 -4.36 -6.22
C PHE A 45 3.23 -4.06 -7.16
N GLY A 46 3.05 -3.19 -8.16
CA GLY A 46 4.11 -2.77 -9.07
C GLY A 46 5.27 -2.05 -8.35
N ILE A 47 4.96 -1.14 -7.42
CA ILE A 47 5.98 -0.46 -6.60
C ILE A 47 6.76 -1.48 -5.76
N VAL A 48 6.06 -2.37 -5.06
CA VAL A 48 6.69 -3.41 -4.23
C VAL A 48 7.52 -4.35 -5.11
N ALA A 49 6.96 -4.88 -6.20
CA ALA A 49 7.64 -5.78 -7.12
C ALA A 49 8.92 -5.16 -7.70
N SER A 50 8.94 -3.85 -7.95
CA SER A 50 10.13 -3.16 -8.46
C SER A 50 11.32 -3.17 -7.49
N MET A 51 11.08 -3.35 -6.19
CA MET A 51 12.15 -3.42 -5.18
C MET A 51 12.71 -4.84 -5.03
N ILE A 52 11.97 -5.88 -5.44
CA ILE A 52 12.36 -7.28 -5.23
C ILE A 52 13.77 -7.61 -5.77
N PRO A 53 14.15 -7.24 -7.01
CA PRO A 53 15.47 -7.60 -7.52
C PRO A 53 16.63 -7.03 -6.69
N GLY A 54 16.51 -5.78 -6.22
CA GLY A 54 17.54 -5.16 -5.38
C GLY A 54 17.62 -5.80 -3.99
N VAL A 55 16.46 -6.11 -3.39
CA VAL A 55 16.45 -6.79 -2.09
C VAL A 55 17.03 -8.21 -2.17
N LEU A 56 16.79 -8.92 -3.28
CA LEU A 56 17.44 -10.21 -3.55
C LEU A 56 18.94 -10.09 -3.80
N ALA A 57 19.42 -8.93 -4.29
CA ALA A 57 20.85 -8.63 -4.44
C ALA A 57 21.51 -8.19 -3.10
N GLY A 58 20.73 -8.06 -2.03
CA GLY A 58 21.22 -7.67 -0.71
C GLY A 58 21.07 -6.18 -0.38
N ASP A 59 20.34 -5.42 -1.20
CA ASP A 59 20.02 -4.01 -0.94
C ASP A 59 18.84 -3.86 0.02
N VAL A 60 18.77 -2.71 0.67
CA VAL A 60 17.64 -2.32 1.52
C VAL A 60 17.21 -0.91 1.13
N TYR A 61 15.96 -0.76 0.69
CA TYR A 61 15.43 0.56 0.33
C TYR A 61 14.97 1.30 1.57
N VAL A 62 15.44 2.53 1.71
CA VAL A 62 15.23 3.35 2.89
C VAL A 62 14.64 4.70 2.47
N TRP A 63 13.55 5.08 3.11
CA TRP A 63 13.04 6.44 3.06
C TRP A 63 12.97 7.01 4.47
N SER A 64 13.46 8.23 4.68
CA SER A 64 13.47 8.89 5.98
C SER A 64 12.79 10.26 5.90
N LEU A 65 11.90 10.54 6.85
CA LEU A 65 11.31 11.86 7.07
C LEU A 65 12.22 12.74 7.96
N GLY A 66 13.39 12.23 8.37
CA GLY A 66 14.27 12.87 9.33
C GLY A 66 13.78 12.70 10.77
N THR A 67 14.27 13.57 11.67
CA THR A 67 13.92 13.55 13.09
C THR A 67 12.45 13.92 13.28
N PHE A 68 11.64 12.93 13.64
CA PHE A 68 10.19 13.08 13.84
C PHE A 68 9.88 13.54 15.26
N VAL A 69 10.53 12.95 16.27
CA VAL A 69 10.40 13.39 17.67
C VAL A 69 11.68 14.08 18.11
N ARG A 70 11.55 15.35 18.50
CA ARG A 70 12.64 16.15 19.09
C ARG A 70 12.49 16.18 20.62
N GLY A 71 13.59 16.31 21.35
CA GLY A 71 13.58 16.48 22.82
C GLY A 71 13.91 15.23 23.64
N LEU A 72 14.24 14.11 23.00
CA LEU A 72 14.78 12.90 23.64
C LEU A 72 16.18 12.62 23.08
N GLY A 73 17.24 13.06 23.77
CA GLY A 73 18.63 12.86 23.31
C GLY A 73 18.85 13.33 21.87
N ASP A 74 19.39 12.44 21.02
CA ASP A 74 19.63 12.69 19.58
C ASP A 74 18.34 12.73 18.73
N GLY A 75 17.17 12.54 19.33
CA GLY A 75 15.86 12.49 18.67
C GLY A 75 15.53 11.12 18.08
N ILE A 76 14.28 10.95 17.66
CA ILE A 76 13.80 9.70 17.03
C ILE A 76 13.48 9.99 15.57
N ALA A 77 14.13 9.26 14.65
CA ALA A 77 13.88 9.35 13.22
C ALA A 77 12.66 8.52 12.82
N PHE A 78 11.87 9.02 11.87
CA PHE A 78 10.85 8.22 11.20
C PHE A 78 11.42 7.70 9.89
N GLN A 79 11.55 6.38 9.79
CA GLN A 79 12.17 5.70 8.66
C GLN A 79 11.32 4.52 8.21
N LEU A 80 11.11 4.43 6.90
CA LEU A 80 10.52 3.28 6.23
C LEU A 80 11.65 2.48 5.59
N GLN A 81 11.76 1.22 5.98
CA GLN A 81 12.80 0.33 5.52
C GLN A 81 12.17 -0.89 4.86
N ALA A 82 12.51 -1.13 3.60
CA ALA A 82 12.09 -2.31 2.85
C ALA A 82 13.24 -3.34 2.87
N ASP A 83 13.43 -3.96 4.03
CA ASP A 83 14.37 -5.06 4.23
C ASP A 83 13.79 -6.39 3.70
N PRO A 84 14.55 -7.50 3.65
CA PRO A 84 14.05 -8.77 3.14
C PRO A 84 12.78 -9.27 3.81
N LEU A 85 12.65 -9.11 5.13
CA LEU A 85 11.47 -9.55 5.87
C LEU A 85 10.27 -8.63 5.59
N GLY A 86 10.47 -7.31 5.61
CA GLY A 86 9.43 -6.35 5.23
C GLY A 86 8.93 -6.55 3.79
N MET A 87 9.85 -6.85 2.86
CA MET A 87 9.53 -7.16 1.47
C MET A 87 8.69 -8.42 1.30
N LEU A 88 8.92 -9.46 2.11
CA LEU A 88 8.09 -10.66 2.11
C LEU A 88 6.63 -10.31 2.43
N PHE A 89 6.40 -9.57 3.52
CA PHE A 89 5.06 -9.16 3.92
C PHE A 89 4.43 -8.19 2.92
N ALA A 90 5.18 -7.20 2.45
CA ALA A 90 4.68 -6.23 1.46
C ALA A 90 4.27 -6.91 0.15
N SER A 91 5.03 -7.90 -0.30
CA SER A 91 4.72 -8.68 -1.51
C SER A 91 3.46 -9.52 -1.31
N LEU A 92 3.36 -10.24 -0.19
CA LEU A 92 2.18 -11.03 0.15
C LEU A 92 0.92 -10.16 0.26
N SER A 93 0.98 -9.08 1.04
CA SER A 93 -0.18 -8.22 1.27
C SER A 93 -0.65 -7.51 0.00
N SER A 94 0.29 -7.01 -0.83
CA SER A 94 -0.07 -6.31 -2.08
C SER A 94 -0.60 -7.27 -3.15
N LEU A 95 -0.05 -8.47 -3.27
CA LEU A 95 -0.57 -9.50 -4.18
C LEU A 95 -1.96 -9.98 -3.75
N LEU A 96 -2.12 -10.32 -2.47
CA LEU A 96 -3.39 -10.77 -1.92
C LEU A 96 -4.46 -9.69 -2.04
N TRP A 97 -4.10 -8.40 -1.95
CA TRP A 97 -5.07 -7.31 -2.13
C TRP A 97 -5.73 -7.33 -3.51
N ILE A 98 -4.99 -7.67 -4.57
CA ILE A 98 -5.56 -7.80 -5.92
C ILE A 98 -6.62 -8.91 -5.94
N LEU A 99 -6.24 -10.10 -5.46
CA LEU A 99 -7.11 -11.29 -5.49
C LEU A 99 -8.35 -11.10 -4.61
N THR A 100 -8.15 -10.61 -3.39
CA THR A 100 -9.24 -10.34 -2.44
C THR A 100 -10.14 -9.21 -2.92
N SER A 101 -9.63 -8.17 -3.59
CA SER A 101 -10.47 -7.14 -4.18
C SER A 101 -11.37 -7.70 -5.28
N LEU A 102 -10.84 -8.55 -6.18
CA LEU A 102 -11.65 -9.22 -7.21
C LEU A 102 -12.76 -10.08 -6.59
N TYR A 103 -12.41 -10.87 -5.57
CA TYR A 103 -13.39 -11.64 -4.80
C TYR A 103 -14.45 -10.76 -4.16
N SER A 104 -14.04 -9.70 -3.45
CA SER A 104 -14.96 -8.81 -2.73
C SER A 104 -15.85 -8.01 -3.69
N ILE A 105 -15.38 -7.68 -4.89
CA ILE A 105 -16.22 -7.07 -5.93
C ILE A 105 -17.36 -8.02 -6.31
N GLY A 106 -17.02 -9.28 -6.62
CA GLY A 106 -18.02 -10.30 -6.94
C GLY A 106 -18.99 -10.56 -5.79
N TYR A 107 -18.48 -10.69 -4.57
CA TYR A 107 -19.27 -10.97 -3.38
C TYR A 107 -20.21 -9.80 -3.03
N MET A 108 -19.67 -8.59 -2.88
CA MET A 108 -20.42 -7.41 -2.45
C MET A 108 -21.48 -7.00 -3.47
N ARG A 109 -21.17 -7.07 -4.77
CA ARG A 109 -22.15 -6.77 -5.82
C ARG A 109 -23.14 -7.90 -6.02
N GLY A 110 -22.68 -9.15 -5.99
CA GLY A 110 -23.53 -10.32 -6.20
C GLY A 110 -24.59 -10.51 -5.13
N LEU A 111 -24.31 -10.05 -3.90
CA LEU A 111 -25.23 -10.12 -2.76
C LEU A 111 -25.88 -8.78 -2.39
N ASP A 112 -25.65 -7.73 -3.18
CA ASP A 112 -26.11 -6.35 -2.93
C ASP A 112 -25.83 -5.86 -1.48
N GLU A 113 -24.62 -6.15 -1.01
CA GLU A 113 -24.24 -5.95 0.38
C GLU A 113 -24.15 -4.45 0.74
N HIS A 114 -24.44 -4.13 2.00
CA HIS A 114 -24.46 -2.76 2.50
C HIS A 114 -23.05 -2.14 2.59
N SER A 115 -22.95 -0.81 2.60
CA SER A 115 -21.72 -0.07 2.95
C SER A 115 -20.45 -0.40 2.15
N GLN A 116 -20.57 -0.92 0.92
CA GLN A 116 -19.44 -1.36 0.08
C GLN A 116 -18.29 -0.35 -0.03
N THR A 117 -18.60 0.95 -0.19
CA THR A 117 -17.56 1.99 -0.28
C THR A 117 -16.73 2.11 1.00
N ARG A 118 -17.36 1.98 2.17
CA ARG A 118 -16.64 1.99 3.46
C ARG A 118 -15.75 0.77 3.60
N TYR A 119 -16.23 -0.40 3.16
CA TYR A 119 -15.46 -1.63 3.14
C TYR A 119 -14.19 -1.48 2.27
N PHE A 120 -14.34 -1.07 1.00
CA PHE A 120 -13.18 -0.91 0.11
C PHE A 120 -12.21 0.18 0.57
N ALA A 121 -12.71 1.29 1.13
CA ALA A 121 -11.87 2.35 1.67
C ALA A 121 -11.09 1.90 2.91
N ALA A 122 -11.74 1.18 3.84
CA ALA A 122 -11.06 0.62 5.01
C ALA A 122 -10.01 -0.41 4.60
N PHE A 123 -10.31 -1.23 3.60
CA PHE A 123 -9.37 -2.23 3.10
C PHE A 123 -8.14 -1.57 2.47
N ALA A 124 -8.32 -0.53 1.65
CA ALA A 124 -7.21 0.26 1.11
C ALA A 124 -6.35 0.90 2.22
N MET A 125 -6.98 1.50 3.24
CA MET A 125 -6.27 2.09 4.38
C MET A 125 -5.45 1.06 5.16
N SER A 126 -5.99 -0.15 5.40
CA SER A 126 -5.28 -1.18 6.17
C SER A 126 -3.99 -1.69 5.53
N LEU A 127 -3.77 -1.37 4.25
CA LEU A 127 -2.56 -1.72 3.53
C LEU A 127 -1.53 -0.60 3.52
N SER A 128 -1.84 0.57 4.07
CA SER A 128 -0.96 1.73 4.09
C SER A 128 0.09 1.59 5.18
#